data_AF-A0A350YEE6-F1
#
_entry.id   AF-A0A350YEE6-F1
#
_cell.length_a   1.000
_cell.length_b   1.000
_cell.length_c   1.000
_cell.angle_alpha   90.00
_cell.angle_beta   90.00
_cell.angle_gamma   90.00
#
_symmetry.space_group_name_H-M   'P 1'
#
loop_
_entity.id
_entity.type
_entity.pdbx_description
1 polymer ?
#
loop_
_entity_poly.entity_id
_entity_poly.type
_entity_poly.pdbx_seq_one_letter_code
_entity_poly.pdbx_strand_id
1 'polypeptide(L)'
;MRLLHITGVVHPERAGVYYQMPVIRLEGRITGEAFVTVFASQLTASVKIEETDLPDSELSYYFQDFLSGLVNIVGFALGYAYDVELISLIDPAKEEHIVFGVDFPDGIRKAQQPDLLQELLLASQHKLSWYFFHALADIKRAARSFHDSGFYCYRAIESVMQFFKIHGEDVPLSGKKADERAWEKMRNVLGVSREEIDTLKEKADPLRHGKPTSMTEEERSQLMKITVPIIDKFCTFLATDTSTKST
;
A
#
# COMPACT_ATOMS: atom_id res chain seq x y z
N MET A 1 19.79 -16.95 19.12
CA MET A 1 18.79 -17.41 18.14
C MET A 1 17.41 -17.13 18.72
N ARG A 2 16.54 -16.52 17.92
CA ARG A 2 15.20 -16.08 18.30
C ARG A 2 14.18 -16.90 17.53
N LEU A 3 13.12 -17.37 18.20
CA LEU A 3 12.03 -18.13 17.56
C LEU A 3 10.80 -17.24 17.50
N LEU A 4 10.23 -17.10 16.31
CA LEU A 4 9.05 -16.28 16.05
C LEU A 4 7.94 -17.17 15.51
N HIS A 5 6.72 -16.95 16.00
CA HIS A 5 5.52 -17.60 15.48
C HIS A 5 4.65 -16.56 14.80
N ILE A 6 4.33 -16.81 13.53
CA ILE A 6 3.56 -15.88 12.70
C ILE A 6 2.30 -16.59 12.25
N THR A 7 1.17 -15.87 12.32
CA THR A 7 -0.11 -16.36 11.81
C THR A 7 -0.67 -15.40 10.78
N GLY A 8 -1.45 -15.94 9.85
CA GLY A 8 -2.09 -15.17 8.80
C GLY A 8 -3.10 -15.99 8.01
N VAL A 9 -3.58 -15.41 6.91
CA VAL A 9 -4.58 -16.00 6.03
C VAL A 9 -4.14 -15.84 4.57
N VAL A 10 -4.41 -16.86 3.77
CA VAL A 10 -4.25 -16.85 2.31
C VAL A 10 -5.60 -16.61 1.64
N HIS A 11 -5.71 -15.47 0.97
CA HIS A 11 -6.91 -15.07 0.25
C HIS A 11 -6.90 -15.56 -1.21
N PRO A 12 -8.08 -15.86 -1.78
CA PRO A 12 -9.37 -15.87 -1.09
C PRO A 12 -9.53 -17.14 -0.24
N GLU A 13 -10.07 -17.01 0.98
CA GLU A 13 -10.23 -18.15 1.91
C GLU A 13 -11.03 -19.33 1.34
N ARG A 14 -11.98 -19.05 0.44
CA ARG A 14 -12.77 -20.08 -0.26
C ARG A 14 -11.94 -21.05 -1.10
N ALA A 15 -10.68 -20.71 -1.41
CA ALA A 15 -9.82 -21.57 -2.19
C ALA A 15 -9.41 -22.84 -1.42
N GLY A 16 -9.51 -22.85 -0.09
CA GLY A 16 -9.15 -24.02 0.73
C GLY A 16 -7.72 -24.44 0.46
N VAL A 17 -6.78 -23.51 0.66
CA VAL A 17 -5.38 -23.73 0.29
C VAL A 17 -4.70 -24.69 1.27
N TYR A 18 -4.02 -25.72 0.76
CA TYR A 18 -3.28 -26.71 1.56
C TYR A 18 -1.88 -26.92 1.02
N TYR A 19 -0.87 -26.39 1.69
CA TYR A 19 0.53 -26.61 1.35
C TYR A 19 1.40 -26.62 2.59
N GLN A 20 2.33 -27.57 2.65
CA GLN A 20 3.43 -27.55 3.61
C GLN A 20 4.72 -27.32 2.83
N MET A 21 5.40 -26.24 3.14
CA MET A 21 6.66 -25.92 2.48
C MET A 21 7.82 -26.67 3.14
N PRO A 22 8.87 -27.03 2.38
CA PRO A 22 10.12 -27.46 2.99
C PRO A 22 10.66 -26.36 3.90
N VAL A 23 11.60 -26.70 4.79
CA VAL A 23 12.35 -25.68 5.54
C VAL A 23 13.08 -24.78 4.55
N ILE A 24 12.80 -23.48 4.62
CA ILE A 24 13.38 -22.47 3.76
C ILE A 24 14.47 -21.75 4.54
N ARG A 25 15.66 -21.65 3.96
CA ARG A 25 16.74 -20.83 4.52
C ARG A 25 16.49 -19.37 4.18
N LEU A 26 16.63 -18.52 5.18
CA LEU A 26 16.64 -17.07 5.03
C LEU A 26 18.11 -16.65 4.92
N GLU A 27 18.46 -16.02 3.81
CA GLU A 27 19.80 -15.48 3.55
C GLU A 27 19.64 -14.03 3.08
N GLY A 28 20.06 -13.06 3.89
CA GLY A 28 19.90 -11.64 3.57
C GLY A 28 19.93 -10.75 4.80
N ARG A 29 19.01 -9.76 4.86
CA ARG A 29 18.85 -8.85 6.02
C ARG A 29 18.53 -9.60 7.32
N ILE A 30 17.93 -10.79 7.18
CA ILE A 30 17.69 -11.75 8.26
C ILE A 30 18.27 -13.08 7.82
N THR A 31 19.02 -13.72 8.71
CA THR A 31 19.54 -15.08 8.54
C THR A 31 18.79 -16.03 9.44
N GLY A 32 18.43 -17.20 8.91
CA GLY A 32 17.68 -18.18 9.69
C GLY A 32 16.98 -19.25 8.87
N GLU A 33 15.97 -19.86 9.46
CA GLU A 33 15.17 -20.91 8.86
C GLU A 33 13.68 -20.64 9.11
N ALA A 34 12.86 -20.83 8.08
CA ALA A 34 11.42 -20.70 8.16
C ALA A 34 10.75 -22.04 7.82
N PHE A 35 9.80 -22.45 8.65
CA PHE A 35 8.88 -23.53 8.36
C PHE A 35 7.49 -22.95 8.20
N VAL A 36 6.90 -23.10 7.00
CA VAL A 36 5.61 -22.49 6.64
C VAL A 36 4.61 -23.56 6.27
N THR A 37 3.43 -23.48 6.88
CA THR A 37 2.29 -24.35 6.58
C THR A 37 1.06 -23.50 6.31
N VAL A 38 0.36 -23.83 5.24
CA VAL A 38 -0.97 -23.31 4.93
C VAL A 38 -1.96 -24.47 4.98
N PHE A 39 -2.98 -24.37 5.83
CA PHE A 39 -4.03 -25.37 5.96
C PHE A 39 -5.38 -24.70 5.96
N ALA A 40 -6.25 -25.07 5.01
CA ALA A 40 -7.56 -24.43 4.81
C ALA A 40 -7.44 -22.90 4.74
N SER A 41 -6.46 -22.42 3.96
CA SER A 41 -6.13 -20.99 3.85
C SER A 41 -5.64 -20.31 5.13
N GLN A 42 -5.48 -21.02 6.25
CA GLN A 42 -4.83 -20.50 7.45
C GLN A 42 -3.32 -20.68 7.32
N LEU A 43 -2.58 -19.58 7.39
CA LEU A 43 -1.13 -19.57 7.33
C LEU A 43 -0.55 -19.58 8.74
N THR A 44 0.42 -20.48 8.95
CA THR A 44 1.27 -20.50 10.13
C THR A 44 2.72 -20.60 9.70
N ALA A 45 3.59 -19.81 10.31
CA ALA A 45 5.02 -19.91 10.11
C ALA A 45 5.74 -19.94 11.45
N SER A 46 6.71 -20.85 11.57
CA SER A 46 7.69 -20.85 12.66
C SER A 46 9.03 -20.44 12.07
N VAL A 47 9.55 -19.30 12.50
CA VAL A 47 10.78 -18.73 11.96
C VAL A 47 11.83 -18.65 13.05
N LYS A 48 12.96 -19.31 12.82
CA LYS A 48 14.11 -19.30 13.70
C LYS A 48 15.17 -18.40 13.10
N ILE A 49 15.44 -17.26 13.72
CA ILE A 49 16.37 -16.26 13.18
C ILE A 49 17.58 -16.09 14.09
N GLU A 50 18.68 -15.66 13.48
CA GLU A 50 19.82 -15.09 14.19
C GLU A 50 19.44 -13.74 14.80
N GLU A 51 20.29 -13.24 15.70
CA GLU A 51 20.07 -11.92 16.29
C GLU A 51 20.21 -10.85 15.20
N THR A 52 19.31 -9.87 15.20
CA THR A 52 19.22 -8.83 14.18
C THR A 52 19.00 -7.49 14.87
N ASP A 53 19.52 -6.43 14.26
CA ASP A 53 19.35 -5.03 14.67
C ASP A 53 18.00 -4.45 14.22
N LEU A 54 17.17 -5.22 13.50
CA LEU A 54 15.88 -4.76 13.03
C LEU A 54 14.88 -4.53 14.18
N PRO A 55 14.18 -3.38 14.19
CA PRO A 55 13.02 -3.20 15.04
C PRO A 55 11.95 -4.27 14.78
N ASP A 56 11.20 -4.64 15.82
CA ASP A 56 10.17 -5.68 15.70
C ASP A 56 9.02 -5.27 14.76
N SER A 57 8.75 -3.96 14.63
CA SER A 57 7.82 -3.45 13.61
C SER A 57 8.34 -3.71 12.19
N GLU A 58 9.64 -3.53 11.92
CA GLU A 58 10.25 -3.85 10.62
C GLU A 58 10.27 -5.35 10.32
N LEU A 59 10.42 -6.20 11.35
CA LEU A 59 10.35 -7.66 11.18
C LEU A 59 9.00 -8.09 10.62
N SER A 60 7.91 -7.47 11.07
CA SER A 60 6.59 -7.79 10.57
C SER A 60 6.44 -7.55 9.07
N TYR A 61 6.93 -6.42 8.59
CA TYR A 61 6.89 -6.04 7.18
C TYR A 61 7.77 -6.96 6.35
N TYR A 62 8.98 -7.28 6.85
CA TYR A 62 9.85 -8.26 6.20
C TYR A 62 9.16 -9.61 6.02
N PHE A 63 8.51 -10.12 7.08
CA PHE A 63 7.83 -11.41 6.99
C PHE A 63 6.56 -11.37 6.14
N GLN A 64 5.84 -10.24 6.10
CA GLN A 64 4.72 -10.05 5.18
C GLN A 64 5.21 -10.23 3.73
N ASP A 65 6.30 -9.58 3.35
CA ASP A 65 6.82 -9.67 1.98
C ASP A 65 7.42 -11.05 1.67
N PHE A 66 8.15 -11.63 2.62
CA PHE A 66 8.68 -13.00 2.48
C PHE A 66 7.56 -14.03 2.27
N LEU A 67 6.54 -14.03 3.15
CA LEU A 67 5.44 -14.99 3.08
C LEU A 67 4.54 -14.75 1.85
N SER A 68 4.34 -13.48 1.46
CA SER A 68 3.68 -13.13 0.21
C SER A 68 4.46 -13.67 -1.00
N GLY A 69 5.79 -13.55 -1.00
CA GLY A 69 6.65 -14.11 -2.05
C GLY A 69 6.50 -15.63 -2.18
N LEU A 70 6.46 -16.36 -1.06
CA LEU A 70 6.26 -17.80 -1.07
C LEU A 70 4.87 -18.20 -1.61
N VAL A 71 3.83 -17.49 -1.19
CA VAL A 71 2.47 -17.72 -1.70
C VAL A 71 2.33 -17.32 -3.17
N ASN A 72 3.06 -16.30 -3.62
CA ASN A 72 3.13 -15.92 -5.03
C ASN A 72 3.77 -17.01 -5.89
N ILE A 73 4.79 -17.72 -5.38
CA ILE A 73 5.38 -18.88 -6.08
C ILE A 73 4.32 -19.96 -6.28
N VAL A 74 3.56 -20.29 -5.23
CA VAL A 74 2.48 -21.28 -5.29
C VAL A 74 1.36 -20.81 -6.23
N GLY A 75 0.93 -19.56 -6.10
CA GLY A 75 -0.08 -18.96 -6.97
C GLY A 75 0.33 -19.00 -8.43
N PHE A 76 1.57 -18.60 -8.74
CA PHE A 76 2.12 -18.65 -10.08
C PHE A 76 2.16 -20.09 -10.63
N ALA A 77 2.63 -21.04 -9.85
CA ALA A 77 2.71 -22.46 -10.25
C ALA A 77 1.33 -23.04 -10.59
N LEU A 78 0.27 -22.54 -9.96
CA LEU A 78 -1.10 -23.05 -10.10
C LEU A 78 -2.02 -22.15 -10.95
N GLY A 79 -1.54 -20.99 -11.39
CA GLY A 79 -2.35 -20.01 -12.12
C GLY A 79 -3.40 -19.29 -11.24
N TYR A 80 -3.15 -19.14 -9.95
CA TYR A 80 -4.02 -18.45 -9.01
C TYR A 80 -3.41 -17.15 -8.49
N ALA A 81 -4.26 -16.12 -8.34
CA ALA A 81 -3.88 -14.84 -7.74
C ALA A 81 -4.18 -14.87 -6.24
N TYR A 82 -3.35 -15.59 -5.48
CA TYR A 82 -3.42 -15.60 -4.03
C TYR A 82 -2.85 -14.31 -3.43
N ASP A 83 -3.34 -13.94 -2.26
CA ASP A 83 -2.85 -12.82 -1.45
C ASP A 83 -2.65 -13.27 -0.01
N VAL A 84 -1.72 -12.64 0.72
CA VAL A 84 -1.42 -13.00 2.12
C VAL A 84 -1.74 -11.82 3.01
N GLU A 85 -2.44 -12.11 4.10
CA GLU A 85 -2.67 -11.18 5.19
C GLU A 85 -2.08 -11.80 6.46
N LEU A 86 -1.02 -11.20 7.00
CA LEU A 86 -0.55 -11.59 8.31
C LEU A 86 -1.48 -11.00 9.38
N ILE A 87 -1.75 -11.78 10.43
CA ILE A 87 -2.59 -11.38 11.57
C ILE A 87 -1.72 -11.02 12.76
N SER A 88 -0.71 -11.83 13.06
CA SER A 88 0.14 -11.58 14.23
C SER A 88 1.52 -12.22 14.15
N LEU A 89 2.42 -11.68 14.97
CA LEU A 89 3.74 -12.22 15.26
C LEU A 89 3.91 -12.29 16.78
N ILE A 90 4.31 -13.48 17.25
CA ILE A 90 4.57 -13.77 18.64
C ILE A 90 6.06 -14.06 18.79
N ASP A 91 6.70 -13.35 19.72
CA ASP A 91 8.04 -13.64 20.20
C ASP A 91 7.98 -14.14 21.64
N PRO A 92 8.05 -15.47 21.86
CA PRO A 92 8.01 -16.03 23.19
C PRO A 92 9.18 -15.60 24.09
N ALA A 93 10.34 -15.24 23.52
CA ALA A 93 11.52 -14.87 24.30
C ALA A 93 11.39 -13.48 24.93
N LYS A 94 10.68 -12.57 24.27
CA LYS A 94 10.37 -11.22 24.76
C LYS A 94 8.99 -11.10 25.42
N GLU A 95 8.19 -12.18 25.39
CA GLU A 95 6.77 -12.17 25.77
C GLU A 95 5.95 -11.13 24.97
N GLU A 96 6.36 -10.87 23.74
CA GLU A 96 5.73 -9.88 22.86
C GLU A 96 4.76 -10.55 21.90
N HIS A 97 3.59 -9.93 21.75
CA HIS A 97 2.58 -10.31 20.77
C HIS A 97 2.17 -9.07 19.98
N ILE A 98 2.62 -9.02 18.73
CA ILE A 98 2.33 -7.95 17.80
C ILE A 98 1.16 -8.40 16.94
N VAL A 99 0.06 -7.64 16.99
CA VAL A 99 -1.09 -7.82 16.08
C VAL A 99 -0.95 -6.83 14.94
N PHE A 100 -1.07 -7.31 13.71
CA PHE A 100 -1.00 -6.47 12.54
C PHE A 100 -2.31 -5.74 12.34
N GLY A 101 -2.23 -4.41 12.36
CA GLY A 101 -3.37 -3.53 12.18
C GLY A 101 -3.73 -3.32 10.71
N VAL A 102 -4.97 -2.90 10.47
CA VAL A 102 -5.45 -2.43 9.16
C VAL A 102 -5.36 -0.90 9.01
N ASP A 103 -4.87 -0.24 10.05
CA ASP A 103 -4.83 1.22 10.14
C ASP A 103 -3.71 1.80 9.26
N PHE A 104 -3.89 3.05 8.84
CA PHE A 104 -2.79 3.81 8.25
C PHE A 104 -1.69 4.04 9.29
N PRO A 105 -0.41 4.08 8.87
CA PRO A 105 0.70 4.45 9.75
C PRO A 105 0.41 5.74 10.52
N ASP A 106 0.88 5.83 11.76
CA ASP A 106 0.70 6.97 12.68
C ASP A 106 -0.75 7.46 12.88
N GLY A 107 -1.75 6.62 12.58
CA GLY A 107 -3.15 7.03 12.71
C GLY A 107 -3.51 8.24 11.84
N ILE A 108 -2.84 8.39 10.68
CA ILE A 108 -3.07 9.47 9.69
C ILE A 108 -4.55 9.64 9.39
N ARG A 109 -5.31 8.55 9.44
CA ARG A 109 -6.76 8.56 9.40
C ARG A 109 -7.32 7.90 10.65
N LYS A 110 -8.20 8.61 11.35
CA LYS A 110 -8.98 8.04 12.46
C LYS A 110 -10.13 7.20 11.91
N ALA A 111 -10.43 6.09 12.57
CA ALA A 111 -11.60 5.29 12.28
C ALA A 111 -12.88 6.13 12.42
N GLN A 112 -13.87 5.85 11.55
CA GLN A 112 -15.25 6.37 11.62
C GLN A 112 -15.38 7.90 11.57
N GLN A 113 -15.31 8.47 10.37
CA GLN A 113 -15.68 9.86 10.09
C GLN A 113 -16.91 9.87 9.16
N PRO A 114 -18.15 9.91 9.70
CA PRO A 114 -19.37 9.78 8.89
C PRO A 114 -19.49 10.84 7.78
N ASP A 115 -19.12 12.10 8.08
CA ASP A 115 -19.17 13.20 7.12
C ASP A 115 -18.24 12.95 5.92
N LEU A 116 -17.06 12.38 6.20
CA LEU A 116 -16.10 12.01 5.16
C LEU A 116 -16.63 10.89 4.27
N LEU A 117 -17.36 9.91 4.83
CA LEU A 117 -17.98 8.87 4.00
C LEU A 117 -19.00 9.47 3.02
N GLN A 118 -19.82 10.42 3.46
CA GLN A 118 -20.77 11.10 2.58
C GLN A 118 -20.05 11.87 1.47
N GLU A 119 -18.97 12.57 1.80
CA GLU A 119 -18.15 13.31 0.83
C GLU A 119 -17.48 12.37 -0.21
N LEU A 120 -16.91 11.25 0.25
CA LEU A 120 -16.34 10.21 -0.61
C LEU A 120 -17.40 9.64 -1.56
N LEU A 121 -18.63 9.42 -1.06
CA LEU A 121 -19.74 8.94 -1.89
C LEU A 121 -20.17 9.97 -2.93
N LEU A 122 -20.20 11.26 -2.60
CA LEU A 122 -20.48 12.32 -3.58
C LEU A 122 -19.38 12.40 -4.64
N ALA A 123 -18.11 12.39 -4.24
CA ALA A 123 -16.97 12.38 -5.15
C ALA A 123 -17.01 11.18 -6.12
N SER A 124 -17.49 10.02 -5.65
CA SER A 124 -17.62 8.79 -6.44
C SER A 124 -18.62 8.91 -7.61
N GLN A 125 -19.53 9.88 -7.57
CA GLN A 125 -20.54 10.12 -8.61
C GLN A 125 -20.05 11.02 -9.74
N HIS A 126 -18.87 11.65 -9.59
CA HIS A 126 -18.31 12.47 -10.64
C HIS A 126 -18.07 11.64 -11.93
N LYS A 127 -18.33 12.20 -13.11
CA LYS A 127 -18.21 11.49 -14.41
C LYS A 127 -16.81 10.91 -14.71
N LEU A 128 -15.79 11.40 -14.01
CA LEU A 128 -14.40 10.93 -14.08
C LEU A 128 -13.93 10.29 -12.76
N SER A 129 -14.83 9.75 -11.95
CA SER A 129 -14.53 9.15 -10.64
C SER A 129 -13.60 7.93 -10.70
N TRP A 130 -13.39 7.35 -11.88
CA TRP A 130 -12.44 6.25 -12.05
C TRP A 130 -11.00 6.62 -11.64
N TYR A 131 -10.57 7.87 -11.84
CA TYR A 131 -9.28 8.36 -11.32
C TYR A 131 -9.23 8.39 -9.80
N PHE A 132 -10.34 8.77 -9.18
CA PHE A 132 -10.50 8.77 -7.73
C PHE A 132 -10.47 7.35 -7.17
N PHE A 133 -11.17 6.40 -7.80
CA PHE A 133 -11.10 5.00 -7.41
C PHE A 133 -9.70 4.39 -7.58
N HIS A 134 -8.96 4.76 -8.63
CA HIS A 134 -7.56 4.33 -8.75
C HIS A 134 -6.68 4.91 -7.63
N ALA A 135 -6.83 6.20 -7.33
CA ALA A 135 -6.10 6.82 -6.24
C ALA A 135 -6.39 6.15 -4.89
N LEU A 136 -7.66 5.88 -4.57
CA LEU A 136 -8.04 5.14 -3.36
C LEU A 136 -7.48 3.71 -3.34
N ALA A 137 -7.54 3.01 -4.47
CA ALA A 137 -6.99 1.66 -4.57
C ALA A 137 -5.47 1.64 -4.36
N ASP A 138 -4.77 2.68 -4.81
CA ASP A 138 -3.32 2.81 -4.64
C ASP A 138 -2.94 3.21 -3.21
N ILE A 139 -3.68 4.11 -2.58
CA ILE A 139 -3.54 4.39 -1.14
C ILE A 139 -3.70 3.11 -0.30
N LYS A 140 -4.72 2.29 -0.61
CA LYS A 140 -4.90 0.99 0.05
C LYS A 140 -3.69 0.07 -0.16
N ARG A 141 -3.12 0.02 -1.37
CA ARG A 141 -1.92 -0.79 -1.64
C ARG A 141 -0.70 -0.25 -0.90
N ALA A 142 -0.52 1.06 -0.84
CA ALA A 142 0.54 1.67 -0.04
C ALA A 142 0.39 1.32 1.45
N ALA A 143 -0.83 1.26 1.97
CA ALA A 143 -1.08 0.88 3.37
C ALA A 143 -0.76 -0.59 3.65
N ARG A 144 -0.70 -1.45 2.62
CA ARG A 144 -0.44 -2.89 2.76
C ARG A 144 0.96 -3.33 2.34
N SER A 145 1.62 -2.63 1.42
CA SER A 145 2.99 -2.93 0.99
C SER A 145 3.96 -1.91 1.56
N PHE A 146 4.76 -2.33 2.54
CA PHE A 146 5.75 -1.48 3.19
C PHE A 146 6.81 -1.01 2.20
N HIS A 147 7.45 -1.94 1.47
CA HIS A 147 8.52 -1.60 0.54
C HIS A 147 8.04 -0.88 -0.74
N ASP A 148 6.80 -1.09 -1.19
CA ASP A 148 6.26 -0.39 -2.36
C ASP A 148 5.42 0.86 -2.01
N SER A 149 5.37 1.24 -0.73
CA SER A 149 4.53 2.35 -0.27
C SER A 149 4.76 3.64 -1.07
N GLY A 150 6.03 4.00 -1.32
CA GLY A 150 6.37 5.19 -2.11
C GLY A 150 5.89 5.12 -3.56
N PHE A 151 6.02 3.95 -4.19
CA PHE A 151 5.53 3.73 -5.56
C PHE A 151 4.02 3.93 -5.64
N TYR A 152 3.26 3.31 -4.73
CA TYR A 152 1.80 3.40 -4.72
C TYR A 152 1.31 4.80 -4.32
N CYS A 153 1.96 5.47 -3.37
CA CYS A 153 1.67 6.87 -3.02
C CYS A 153 1.81 7.78 -4.25
N TYR A 154 2.94 7.71 -4.96
CA TYR A 154 3.15 8.53 -6.15
C TYR A 154 2.17 8.18 -7.29
N ARG A 155 1.84 6.89 -7.48
CA ARG A 155 0.85 6.46 -8.48
C ARG A 155 -0.58 6.94 -8.16
N ALA A 156 -0.92 7.03 -6.88
CA ALA A 156 -2.19 7.64 -6.45
C ALA A 156 -2.26 9.11 -6.87
N ILE A 157 -1.18 9.88 -6.64
CA ILE A 157 -1.11 11.28 -7.07
C ILE A 157 -1.10 11.41 -8.60
N GLU A 158 -0.42 10.52 -9.32
CA GLU A 158 -0.49 10.50 -10.79
C GLU A 158 -1.91 10.28 -11.28
N SER A 159 -2.70 9.42 -10.64
CA SER A 159 -4.12 9.24 -11.00
C SER A 159 -4.91 10.53 -10.86
N VAL A 160 -4.66 11.30 -9.79
CA VAL A 160 -5.25 12.65 -9.61
C VAL A 160 -4.78 13.61 -10.70
N MET A 161 -3.49 13.62 -11.03
CA MET A 161 -2.98 14.48 -12.11
C MET A 161 -3.61 14.14 -13.47
N GLN A 162 -3.79 12.85 -13.78
CA GLN A 162 -4.40 12.42 -15.03
C GLN A 162 -5.86 12.89 -15.16
N PHE A 163 -6.59 13.00 -14.05
CA PHE A 163 -7.90 13.67 -14.04
C PHE A 163 -7.80 15.11 -14.58
N PHE A 164 -6.81 15.88 -14.12
CA PHE A 164 -6.62 17.27 -14.54
C PHE A 164 -6.15 17.43 -15.98
N LYS A 165 -5.68 16.37 -16.67
CA LYS A 165 -5.39 16.40 -18.12
C LYS A 165 -6.63 16.52 -18.99
N ILE A 166 -7.77 16.03 -18.51
CA ILE A 166 -9.02 15.94 -19.29
C ILE A 166 -10.17 16.72 -18.65
N HIS A 167 -10.06 17.07 -17.37
CA HIS A 167 -11.08 17.84 -16.67
C HIS A 167 -11.16 19.27 -17.20
N GLY A 168 -12.31 19.63 -17.77
CA GLY A 168 -12.59 20.97 -18.31
C GLY A 168 -12.04 21.21 -19.71
N GLU A 169 -11.63 20.16 -20.43
CA GLU A 169 -11.13 20.24 -21.81
C GLU A 169 -12.06 19.47 -22.76
N ASP A 170 -12.21 19.97 -23.99
CA ASP A 170 -12.99 19.28 -25.04
C ASP A 170 -12.23 18.08 -25.64
N VAL A 171 -10.90 18.09 -25.58
CA VAL A 171 -10.03 17.04 -26.13
C VAL A 171 -8.92 16.69 -25.13
N PRO A 172 -8.66 15.39 -24.85
CA PRO A 172 -7.57 14.97 -23.98
C PRO A 172 -6.21 15.47 -24.45
N LEU A 173 -5.47 16.11 -23.54
CA LEU A 173 -4.10 16.52 -23.82
C LEU A 173 -3.16 15.30 -23.72
N SER A 174 -2.29 15.11 -24.72
CA SER A 174 -1.30 14.02 -24.74
C SER A 174 0.14 14.51 -24.82
N GLY A 175 1.07 13.74 -24.25
CA GLY A 175 2.52 13.99 -24.33
C GLY A 175 3.04 14.92 -23.23
N LYS A 176 4.36 15.11 -23.19
CA LYS A 176 5.06 15.77 -22.06
C LYS A 176 4.50 17.15 -21.67
N LYS A 177 4.16 18.00 -22.64
CA LYS A 177 3.58 19.34 -22.39
C LYS A 177 2.16 19.28 -21.80
N ALA A 178 1.43 18.19 -22.01
CA ALA A 178 0.14 17.96 -21.37
C ALA A 178 0.33 17.63 -19.90
N ASP A 179 1.28 16.76 -19.61
CA ASP A 179 1.64 16.34 -18.25
C ASP A 179 2.10 17.53 -17.41
N GLU A 180 3.01 18.36 -17.95
CA GLU A 180 3.48 19.57 -17.27
C GLU A 180 2.32 20.52 -16.90
N ARG A 181 1.40 20.76 -17.85
CA ARG A 181 0.21 21.59 -17.63
C ARG A 181 -0.75 20.99 -16.61
N ALA A 182 -0.98 19.68 -16.65
CA ALA A 182 -1.87 19.01 -15.70
C ALA A 182 -1.31 18.97 -14.29
N TRP A 183 0.00 18.75 -14.13
CA TRP A 183 0.69 18.88 -12.85
C TRP A 183 0.55 20.29 -12.27
N GLU A 184 0.74 21.32 -13.09
CA GLU A 184 0.56 22.70 -12.66
C GLU A 184 -0.90 23.00 -12.28
N LYS A 185 -1.86 22.59 -13.11
CA LYS A 185 -3.29 22.75 -12.84
C LYS A 185 -3.71 22.07 -11.53
N MET A 186 -3.32 20.80 -11.35
CA MET A 186 -3.60 20.04 -10.13
C MET A 186 -3.05 20.76 -8.89
N ARG A 187 -1.77 21.17 -8.92
CA ARG A 187 -1.14 21.87 -7.79
C ARG A 187 -1.83 23.18 -7.46
N ASN A 188 -2.22 23.95 -8.46
CA ASN A 188 -2.92 25.22 -8.27
C ASN A 188 -4.32 25.02 -7.69
N VAL A 189 -5.08 24.04 -8.20
CA VAL A 189 -6.44 23.76 -7.74
C VAL A 189 -6.46 23.16 -6.33
N LEU A 190 -5.54 22.24 -6.04
CA LEU A 190 -5.49 21.53 -4.76
C LEU A 190 -4.58 22.24 -3.72
N GLY A 191 -3.90 23.33 -4.08
CA GLY A 191 -2.93 23.99 -3.20
C GLY A 191 -1.87 23.02 -2.69
N VAL A 192 -1.20 22.32 -3.60
CA VAL A 192 -0.16 21.31 -3.31
C VAL A 192 1.18 21.82 -3.84
N SER A 193 2.23 21.68 -3.04
CA SER A 193 3.57 22.12 -3.44
C SER A 193 4.19 21.15 -4.44
N ARG A 194 5.19 21.62 -5.19
CA ARG A 194 5.93 20.74 -6.12
C ARG A 194 6.86 19.82 -5.33
N GLU A 195 7.43 20.35 -4.27
CA GLU A 195 8.41 19.70 -3.39
C GLU A 195 7.81 18.47 -2.70
N GLU A 196 6.56 18.54 -2.26
CA GLU A 196 5.81 17.38 -1.73
C GLU A 196 5.71 16.25 -2.77
N ILE A 197 5.42 16.58 -4.03
CA ILE A 197 5.28 15.60 -5.12
C ILE A 197 6.65 15.02 -5.50
N ASP A 198 7.68 15.86 -5.59
CA ASP A 198 9.04 15.44 -5.91
C ASP A 198 9.57 14.48 -4.82
N THR A 199 9.24 14.70 -3.55
CA THR A 199 9.56 13.78 -2.44
C THR A 199 8.96 12.37 -2.66
N LEU A 200 7.69 12.29 -3.08
CA LEU A 200 7.05 11.01 -3.39
C LEU A 200 7.74 10.32 -4.58
N LYS A 201 8.08 11.11 -5.60
CA LYS A 201 8.69 10.63 -6.84
C LYS A 201 10.08 10.04 -6.61
N GLU A 202 10.91 10.68 -5.78
CA GLU A 202 12.25 10.19 -5.44
C GLU A 202 12.23 8.78 -4.85
N LYS A 203 11.21 8.46 -4.04
CA LYS A 203 11.01 7.12 -3.48
C LYS A 203 10.35 6.15 -4.46
N ALA A 204 9.58 6.64 -5.43
CA ALA A 204 8.87 5.82 -6.39
C ALA A 204 9.71 5.40 -7.61
N ASP A 205 10.53 6.29 -8.16
CA ASP A 205 11.25 6.08 -9.43
C ASP A 205 12.20 4.87 -9.39
N PRO A 206 13.00 4.62 -8.34
CA PRO A 206 13.84 3.42 -8.29
C PRO A 206 13.03 2.12 -8.36
N LEU A 207 11.92 2.04 -7.62
CA LEU A 207 11.02 0.88 -7.59
C LEU A 207 10.37 0.64 -8.96
N ARG A 208 9.99 1.70 -9.68
CA ARG A 208 9.48 1.63 -11.07
C ARG A 208 10.47 1.00 -12.05
N HIS A 209 11.74 1.08 -11.74
CA HIS A 209 12.83 0.50 -12.53
C HIS A 209 13.34 -0.83 -11.96
N GLY A 210 12.60 -1.44 -11.03
CA GLY A 210 12.95 -2.72 -10.40
C GLY A 210 14.19 -2.65 -9.53
N LYS A 211 14.61 -1.45 -9.11
CA LYS A 211 15.75 -1.30 -8.20
C LYS A 211 15.30 -1.56 -6.77
N PRO A 212 15.98 -2.43 -6.02
CA PRO A 212 15.66 -2.62 -4.62
C PRO A 212 15.89 -1.31 -3.86
N THR A 213 14.95 -0.97 -3.00
CA THR A 213 15.08 0.17 -2.07
C THR A 213 14.73 -0.28 -0.67
N SER A 214 15.38 0.32 0.32
CA SER A 214 14.95 0.24 1.71
C SER A 214 14.06 1.44 2.03
N MET A 215 13.13 1.23 2.94
CA MET A 215 12.26 2.25 3.49
C MET A 215 12.17 2.03 4.99
N THR A 216 12.18 3.09 5.79
CA THR A 216 11.87 2.98 7.23
C THR A 216 10.39 3.27 7.49
N GLU A 217 9.91 2.94 8.68
CA GLU A 217 8.54 3.24 9.09
C GLU A 217 8.26 4.76 9.12
N GLU A 218 9.24 5.55 9.52
CA GLU A 218 9.16 7.01 9.52
C GLU A 218 9.06 7.56 8.10
N GLU A 219 9.90 7.07 7.19
CA GLU A 219 9.84 7.47 5.78
C GLU A 219 8.48 7.11 5.17
N ARG A 220 8.00 5.89 5.41
CA ARG A 220 6.67 5.44 4.96
C ARG A 220 5.56 6.35 5.49
N SER A 221 5.61 6.68 6.79
CA SER A 221 4.64 7.57 7.42
C SER A 221 4.66 8.96 6.79
N GLN A 222 5.85 9.52 6.52
CA GLN A 222 5.99 10.81 5.86
C GLN A 222 5.35 10.81 4.47
N LEU A 223 5.58 9.77 3.67
CA LEU A 223 4.97 9.62 2.34
C LEU A 223 3.43 9.59 2.44
N MET A 224 2.89 8.87 3.42
CA MET A 224 1.45 8.82 3.66
C MET A 224 0.87 10.15 4.13
N LYS A 225 1.59 10.89 5.00
CA LYS A 225 1.21 12.23 5.47
C LYS A 225 1.17 13.26 4.36
N ILE A 226 1.93 13.07 3.29
CA ILE A 226 1.84 13.89 2.08
C ILE A 226 0.65 13.44 1.22
N THR A 227 0.53 12.14 0.99
CA THR A 227 -0.37 11.61 -0.05
C THR A 227 -1.84 11.69 0.38
N VAL A 228 -2.18 11.28 1.60
CA VAL A 228 -3.58 11.24 2.07
C VAL A 228 -4.25 12.62 2.03
N PRO A 229 -3.64 13.72 2.51
CA PRO A 229 -4.23 15.05 2.38
C PRO A 229 -4.46 15.50 0.94
N ILE A 230 -3.60 15.12 -0.02
CA ILE A 230 -3.82 15.45 -1.42
C ILE A 230 -5.07 14.74 -1.96
N ILE A 231 -5.24 13.46 -1.60
CA ILE A 231 -6.44 12.69 -1.98
C ILE A 231 -7.70 13.27 -1.33
N ASP A 232 -7.61 13.75 -0.09
CA ASP A 232 -8.73 14.42 0.59
C ASP A 232 -9.14 15.70 -0.11
N LYS A 233 -8.19 16.58 -0.45
CA LYS A 233 -8.47 17.79 -1.22
C LYS A 233 -9.08 17.46 -2.58
N PHE A 234 -8.62 16.38 -3.21
CA PHE A 234 -9.20 15.92 -4.47
C PHE A 234 -10.64 15.41 -4.31
N CYS A 235 -10.92 14.67 -3.23
CA CYS A 235 -12.28 14.26 -2.87
C CYS A 235 -13.21 15.47 -2.72
N THR A 236 -12.80 16.48 -1.95
CA THR A 236 -13.57 17.72 -1.76
C THR A 236 -13.83 18.44 -3.06
N PHE A 237 -12.80 18.53 -3.92
CA PHE A 237 -12.93 19.11 -5.25
C PHE A 237 -13.99 18.38 -6.09
N LEU A 238 -13.95 17.05 -6.15
CA LEU A 238 -14.90 16.24 -6.91
C LEU A 238 -16.32 16.34 -6.35
N ALA A 239 -16.50 16.30 -5.04
CA ALA A 239 -17.80 16.41 -4.40
C ALA A 239 -18.45 17.77 -4.70
N THR A 240 -17.64 18.84 -4.67
CA THR A 240 -18.10 20.20 -5.02
C THR A 240 -18.47 20.31 -6.49
N ASP A 241 -17.60 19.84 -7.41
CA ASP A 241 -17.85 19.89 -8.86
C ASP A 241 -19.03 19.02 -9.31
N THR A 242 -19.33 17.95 -8.57
CA THR A 242 -20.51 17.09 -8.81
C THR A 242 -21.79 17.80 -8.37
N SER A 243 -21.74 18.49 -7.23
CA SER A 243 -22.90 19.19 -6.67
C SER A 243 -23.32 20.39 -7.54
N THR A 244 -22.36 21.13 -8.11
CA THR A 244 -22.64 22.31 -8.95
C THR A 244 -23.21 21.97 -10.34
N LYS A 245 -22.99 20.75 -10.83
CA LYS A 245 -23.52 20.29 -12.14
C LYS A 245 -24.87 19.59 -12.06
N SER A 246 -25.37 19.36 -10.85
CA SER A 246 -26.68 18.73 -10.60
C SER A 246 -27.81 19.75 -10.43
N THR A 247 -27.50 21.04 -10.48
CA THR A 247 -28.41 22.20 -10.53
C THR A 247 -28.41 22.83 -11.91
#